data_AF-A0A520HEU4-F1
#
_entry.id   AF-A0A520HEU4-F1
#
_cell.length_a   1.000
_cell.length_b   1.000
_cell.length_c   1.000
_cell.angle_alpha   90.00
_cell.angle_beta   90.00
_cell.angle_gamma   90.00
#
_symmetry.space_group_name_H-M   'P 1'
#
loop_
_entity.id
_entity.type
_entity.pdbx_description
1 polymer ?
#
loop_
_entity_poly.entity_id
_entity_poly.type
_entity_poly.pdbx_seq_one_letter_code
_entity_poly.pdbx_strand_id
1 'polypeptide(L)'
;MATLAFPTPATPVVEQQLPRNVEAEAAMLGAMMIDNRLADDLVDRLEPVHFFEPLHGRIFAAIKTLRANDMLATPVTLRPMFEADEAMRELG
;
A
#
# COMPACT_ATOMS: atom_id res chain seq x y z
N MET A 1 56.58 1.43 23.50
CA MET A 1 55.73 0.82 22.45
C MET A 1 54.28 1.00 22.87
N ALA A 2 53.68 2.16 22.59
CA ALA A 2 52.28 2.46 22.92
C ALA A 2 51.46 2.45 21.63
N THR A 3 50.62 1.43 21.45
CA THR A 3 49.69 1.31 20.32
C THR A 3 48.44 2.15 20.62
N LEU A 4 48.32 3.29 19.95
CA LEU A 4 47.10 4.10 19.94
C LEU A 4 46.06 3.38 19.06
N ALA A 5 45.06 2.78 19.69
CA ALA A 5 43.87 2.29 19.00
C ALA A 5 42.96 3.51 18.70
N PHE A 6 42.76 3.80 17.42
CA PHE A 6 41.77 4.79 17.00
C PHE A 6 40.37 4.16 17.11
N PRO A 7 39.40 4.80 17.78
CA PRO A 7 38.01 4.35 17.74
C PRO A 7 37.47 4.60 16.33
N THR A 8 37.06 3.54 15.65
CA THR A 8 36.31 3.66 14.39
C THR A 8 35.04 4.44 14.67
N PRO A 9 34.78 5.58 14.00
CA PRO A 9 33.51 6.26 14.15
C PRO A 9 32.42 5.35 13.62
N ALA A 10 31.48 4.95 14.48
CA ALA A 10 30.26 4.29 14.04
C ALA A 10 29.47 5.30 13.20
N THR A 11 29.57 5.19 11.87
CA THR A 11 28.67 5.89 10.96
C THR A 11 27.25 5.49 11.33
N PRO A 12 26.35 6.45 11.66
CA PRO A 12 24.96 6.12 11.89
C PRO A 12 24.42 5.51 10.60
N VAL A 13 23.94 4.27 10.69
CA VAL A 13 23.17 3.65 9.62
C VAL A 13 21.89 4.47 9.52
N VAL A 14 21.88 5.48 8.65
CA VAL A 14 20.66 6.15 8.28
C VAL A 14 19.88 5.12 7.51
N GLU A 15 18.87 4.50 8.15
CA GLU A 15 17.90 3.68 7.44
C GLU A 15 17.35 4.55 6.31
N GLN A 16 17.67 4.17 5.07
CA GLN A 16 17.11 4.81 3.88
C GLN A 16 15.61 4.48 3.90
N GLN A 17 14.82 5.29 4.60
CA GLN A 17 13.38 5.19 4.54
C GLN A 17 12.97 5.52 3.11
N LEU A 18 12.37 4.54 2.44
CA LEU A 18 11.74 4.75 1.15
C LEU A 18 10.76 5.93 1.28
N PRO A 19 10.71 6.83 0.28
CA PRO A 19 9.72 7.90 0.25
C PRO A 19 8.32 7.29 0.37
N ARG A 20 7.61 7.64 1.44
CA ARG A 20 6.24 7.19 1.71
C ARG A 20 5.32 8.38 1.76
N ASN A 21 4.15 8.27 1.14
CA ASN A 21 3.12 9.31 1.15
C ASN A 21 1.75 8.62 1.19
N VAL A 22 1.19 8.55 2.39
CA VAL A 22 -0.08 7.87 2.68
C VAL A 22 -1.23 8.59 1.98
N GLU A 23 -1.18 9.92 1.90
CA GLU A 23 -2.16 10.73 1.19
C GLU A 23 -2.15 10.46 -0.32
N ALA A 24 -0.98 10.25 -0.92
CA ALA A 24 -0.84 9.89 -2.32
C ALA A 24 -1.41 8.49 -2.62
N GLU A 25 -1.19 7.53 -1.71
CA GLU A 25 -1.79 6.20 -1.81
C GLU A 25 -3.33 6.28 -1.76
N ALA A 26 -3.89 7.01 -0.80
CA ALA A 26 -5.33 7.21 -0.68
C ALA A 26 -5.92 7.91 -1.93
N ALA A 27 -5.25 8.95 -2.44
CA ALA A 27 -5.66 9.65 -3.65
C ALA A 27 -5.62 8.74 -4.88
N MET A 28 -4.59 7.88 -5.00
CA MET A 28 -4.48 6.91 -6.09
C MET A 28 -5.62 5.89 -6.04
N LEU A 29 -5.90 5.32 -4.85
CA LEU A 29 -7.01 4.38 -4.66
C LEU A 29 -8.35 5.04 -4.99
N GLY A 30 -8.58 6.27 -4.53
CA GLY A 30 -9.77 7.04 -4.88
C GLY A 30 -9.90 7.29 -6.38
N ALA A 31 -8.80 7.64 -7.05
CA ALA A 31 -8.79 7.83 -8.50
C ALA A 31 -9.13 6.54 -9.26
N MET A 32 -8.59 5.39 -8.83
CA MET A 32 -8.93 4.07 -9.40
C MET A 32 -10.42 3.73 -9.25
N MET A 33 -11.04 4.12 -8.13
CA MET A 33 -12.47 3.91 -7.91
C MET A 33 -13.37 4.83 -8.76
N ILE A 34 -12.84 5.94 -9.27
CA ILE A 34 -13.55 6.90 -10.13
C ILE A 34 -13.34 6.56 -11.62
N ASP A 35 -12.08 6.36 -12.04
CA ASP A 35 -11.71 5.93 -13.39
C ASP A 35 -11.16 4.50 -13.35
N ASN A 36 -12.03 3.53 -13.63
CA ASN A 36 -11.64 2.11 -13.60
C ASN A 36 -10.67 1.72 -14.72
N ARG A 37 -10.47 2.57 -15.74
CA ARG A 37 -9.41 2.34 -16.74
C ARG A 37 -8.03 2.52 -16.12
N LEU A 38 -7.90 3.47 -15.19
CA LEU A 38 -6.68 3.63 -14.40
C LEU A 38 -6.47 2.42 -13.49
N ALA A 39 -7.56 1.82 -12.97
CA ALA A 39 -7.45 0.59 -12.21
C ALA A 39 -6.87 -0.54 -13.07
N ASP A 40 -7.37 -0.74 -14.29
CA ASP A 40 -6.88 -1.74 -15.24
C ASP A 40 -5.38 -1.57 -15.55
N ASP A 41 -4.93 -0.33 -15.75
CA ASP A 41 -3.51 -0.03 -16.03
C ASP A 41 -2.59 -0.29 -14.83
N LEU A 42 -3.10 -0.12 -13.60
CA LEU A 42 -2.29 -0.18 -12.38
C LEU A 42 -2.31 -1.56 -11.70
N VAL A 43 -3.37 -2.36 -11.84
CA VAL A 43 -3.49 -3.68 -11.20
C VAL A 43 -2.40 -4.67 -11.63
N ASP A 44 -1.87 -4.50 -12.84
CA ASP A 44 -0.78 -5.31 -13.39
C ASP A 44 0.62 -4.80 -13.00
N ARG A 45 0.71 -3.56 -12.53
CA ARG A 45 1.98 -2.87 -12.23
C ARG A 45 2.29 -2.79 -10.74
N LEU A 46 1.26 -2.93 -9.90
CA LEU A 46 1.35 -2.79 -8.46
C LEU A 46 0.88 -4.06 -7.76
N GLU A 47 1.45 -4.31 -6.58
CA GLU A 47 1.04 -5.35 -5.66
C GLU A 47 0.66 -4.72 -4.33
N PRO A 48 -0.23 -5.35 -3.53
CA PRO A 48 -0.61 -4.85 -2.21
C PRO A 48 0.57 -4.55 -1.29
N VAL A 49 1.65 -5.31 -1.42
CA VAL A 49 2.89 -5.17 -0.63
C VAL A 49 3.70 -3.91 -0.95
N HIS A 50 3.37 -3.20 -2.04
CA HIS A 50 4.02 -1.94 -2.40
C HIS A 50 3.44 -0.74 -1.63
N PHE A 51 2.29 -0.89 -0.99
CA PHE A 51 1.69 0.15 -0.16
C PHE A 51 2.36 0.18 1.21
N PHE A 52 2.65 1.38 1.70
CA PHE A 52 3.19 1.59 3.03
C PHE A 52 2.13 1.34 4.11
N GLU A 53 0.89 1.79 3.87
CA GLU A 53 -0.23 1.58 4.79
C GLU A 53 -0.91 0.23 4.51
N PRO A 54 -0.90 -0.73 5.46
CA PRO A 54 -1.52 -2.04 5.29
C PRO A 54 -3.00 -1.97 4.88
N LEU A 55 -3.74 -0.98 5.38
CA LEU A 55 -5.14 -0.77 4.98
C LEU A 55 -5.26 -0.45 3.48
N HIS A 56 -4.38 0.39 2.94
CA HIS A 56 -4.37 0.71 1.51
C HIS A 56 -4.03 -0.50 0.65
N GLY A 57 -3.08 -1.32 1.09
CA GLY A 57 -2.77 -2.60 0.44
C GLY A 57 -3.99 -3.53 0.37
N ARG A 58 -4.78 -3.64 1.46
CA ARG A 58 -6.04 -4.41 1.46
C ARG A 58 -7.07 -3.85 0.49
N ILE A 59 -7.22 -2.52 0.44
CA ILE A 59 -8.14 -1.88 -0.51
C ILE A 59 -7.72 -2.18 -1.94
N PHE A 60 -6.44 -2.06 -2.25
CA PHE A 60 -5.90 -2.40 -3.57
C PHE A 60 -6.12 -3.88 -3.92
N ALA A 61 -5.92 -4.80 -2.98
CA ALA A 61 -6.18 -6.23 -3.19
C ALA A 61 -7.65 -6.50 -3.55
N ALA A 62 -8.58 -5.82 -2.88
CA ALA A 62 -10.00 -5.90 -3.20
C ALA A 62 -10.31 -5.33 -4.58
N ILE A 63 -9.72 -4.18 -4.94
CA ILE A 63 -9.83 -3.59 -6.30
C ILE A 63 -9.32 -4.59 -7.35
N LYS A 64 -8.13 -5.15 -7.15
CA LYS A 64 -7.52 -6.16 -8.05
C LYS A 64 -8.42 -7.39 -8.21
N THR A 65 -9.04 -7.86 -7.13
CA THR A 65 -10.00 -8.97 -7.15
C THR A 65 -11.24 -8.63 -7.98
N LEU A 66 -11.82 -7.44 -7.80
CA LEU A 66 -12.98 -7.01 -8.59
C LEU A 66 -12.63 -6.91 -10.08
N ARG A 67 -11.51 -6.27 -10.43
CA ARG A 67 -11.07 -6.14 -11.83
C ARG A 67 -10.79 -7.49 -12.48
N ALA A 68 -10.18 -8.44 -11.75
CA ALA A 68 -9.94 -9.80 -12.24
C ALA A 68 -11.22 -10.60 -12.53
N ASN A 69 -12.35 -10.20 -11.94
CA ASN A 69 -13.68 -10.79 -12.19
C ASN A 69 -14.51 -9.95 -13.19
N ASP A 70 -13.89 -9.07 -13.98
CA ASP A 70 -14.55 -8.14 -14.90
C ASP A 70 -15.57 -7.20 -14.20
N MET A 71 -15.44 -6.98 -12.90
CA MET A 71 -16.32 -6.12 -12.10
C MET A 71 -15.71 -4.74 -11.87
N LEU A 72 -16.56 -3.70 -11.85
CA LEU A 72 -16.14 -2.34 -11.53
C LEU A 72 -15.77 -2.22 -10.04
N ALA A 73 -14.59 -1.67 -9.77
CA ALA A 73 -14.15 -1.27 -8.45
C ALA A 73 -14.71 0.12 -8.12
N THR A 74 -15.65 0.17 -7.19
CA THR A 74 -16.33 1.40 -6.76
C THR A 74 -16.53 1.36 -5.24
N PRO A 75 -16.78 2.49 -4.56
CA PRO A 75 -17.05 2.50 -3.13
C PRO A 75 -18.28 1.67 -2.72
N VAL A 76 -19.18 1.38 -3.65
CA VAL A 76 -20.37 0.56 -3.41
C VAL A 76 -20.04 -0.93 -3.54
N THR A 77 -19.24 -1.32 -4.54
CA THR A 77 -18.86 -2.72 -4.76
C THR A 77 -17.80 -3.21 -3.78
N LEU A 78 -16.95 -2.30 -3.27
CA LEU A 78 -15.94 -2.61 -2.27
C LEU A 78 -16.50 -2.75 -0.85
N ARG A 79 -17.58 -2.03 -0.51
CA ARG A 79 -18.18 -2.03 0.84
C ARG A 79 -18.44 -3.44 1.40
N PRO A 80 -19.15 -4.34 0.67
CA PRO A 80 -19.42 -5.69 1.16
C PRO A 80 -18.15 -6.54 1.36
N MET A 81 -17.08 -6.28 0.60
CA MET A 81 -15.83 -7.03 0.71
C MET A 81 -15.13 -6.76 2.04
N PHE A 82 -15.30 -5.56 2.60
CA PHE A 82 -14.74 -5.22 3.91
C PHE A 82 -15.65 -5.55 5.08
N GLU A 83 -16.97 -5.64 4.86
CA GLU A 83 -17.89 -6.17 5.87
C GLU A 83 -17.69 -7.67 6.11
N ALA A 84 -17.26 -8.38 5.06
CA ALA A 84 -16.92 -9.80 5.11
C ALA A 84 -15.49 -10.09 5.62
N ASP A 85 -14.61 -9.09 5.65
CA ASP A 85 -13.22 -9.23 6.10
C ASP A 85 -13.15 -9.04 7.64
N GLU A 86 -12.85 -10.13 8.36
CA GLU A 86 -12.69 -10.14 9.82
C GLU A 86 -11.68 -9.07 10.31
N ALA A 87 -10.65 -8.74 9.51
CA ALA A 87 -9.62 -7.77 9.89
C ALA A 87 -10.08 -6.30 9.84
N MET A 88 -11.19 -5.99 9.15
CA MET A 88 -11.79 -4.64 9.13
C MET A 88 -12.81 -4.43 10.26
N ARG A 89 -13.32 -5.51 10.87
CA ARG A 89 -14.27 -5.42 11.99
C ARG A 89 -13.59 -4.97 13.30
N GLU A 90 -12.27 -5.13 13.42
CA GLU A 90 -11.49 -4.72 14.60
C GLU A 90 -11.03 -3.25 14.55
N LEU A 91 -11.13 -2.58 13.40
CA LEU A 91 -10.70 -1.17 13.23
C LEU A 91 -11.87 -0.16 13.31
N GLY A 92 -13.07 -0.64 13.69
CA GLY A 92 -14.28 0.17 13.90
C GLY A 92 -14.39 0.73 15.32
#